data_AF-A0A486PRV4-F1
#
_entry.id   AF-A0A486PRV4-F1
#
_cell.length_a   1.000
_cell.length_b   1.000
_cell.length_c   1.000
_cell.angle_alpha   90.00
_cell.angle_beta   90.00
_cell.angle_gamma   90.00
#
_symmetry.space_group_name_H-M   'P 1'
#
loop_
_entity.id
_entity.type
_entity.pdbx_description
1 polymer ?
#
loop_
_entity_poly.entity_id
_entity_poly.type
_entity_poly.pdbx_seq_one_letter_code
_entity_poly.pdbx_strand_id
1 'polypeptide(L)' 'MVNEIDAVVTRVIECWPIHDFWMVEVEVMASGEYLRTDITASTKREARAIQPGDTVAIPVVSLDGDFADEDELPF' A
#
# COMPACT_ATOMS: atom_id res chain seq x y z
N MET A 1 12.55 10.88 10.61
CA MET A 1 11.42 10.47 11.46
C MET A 1 10.46 9.80 10.50
N VAL A 2 10.31 8.48 10.57
CA VAL A 2 9.29 7.79 9.77
C VAL A 2 7.96 8.19 10.39
N ASN A 3 7.13 8.92 9.66
CA ASN A 3 5.75 9.14 10.09
C ASN A 3 4.99 7.92 9.61
N GLU A 4 4.34 7.21 10.51
CA GLU A 4 3.42 6.12 10.16
C GLU A 4 2.01 6.67 10.37
N ILE A 5 1.13 6.45 9.39
CA ILE A 5 -0.29 6.81 9.53
C ILE A 5 -1.08 5.51 9.68
N ASP A 6 -1.93 5.47 10.70
CA ASP A 6 -2.95 4.45 10.82
C ASP A 6 -3.97 4.62 9.68
N ALA A 7 -4.01 3.63 8.81
CA ALA A 7 -4.95 3.57 7.71
C ALA A 7 -5.82 2.32 7.85
N VAL A 8 -7.11 2.45 7.56
CA VAL A 8 -8.04 1.30 7.61
C VAL A 8 -8.22 0.76 6.20
N VAL A 9 -7.98 -0.52 5.98
CA VAL A 9 -8.24 -1.19 4.70
C VAL A 9 -9.73 -1.05 4.38
N THR A 10 -10.05 -0.32 3.33
CA THR A 10 -11.43 -0.16 2.85
C THR A 10 -11.79 -1.28 1.89
N ARG A 11 -10.82 -1.71 1.08
CA ARG A 11 -11.03 -2.69 0.03
C ARG A 11 -9.74 -3.40 -0.34
N VAL A 12 -9.83 -4.72 -0.52
CA VAL A 12 -8.77 -5.50 -1.17
C VAL A 12 -9.02 -5.47 -2.67
N ILE A 13 -8.06 -4.97 -3.44
CA ILE A 13 -8.15 -4.83 -4.90
C ILE A 13 -7.75 -6.16 -5.53
N GLU A 14 -6.52 -6.60 -5.29
CA GLU A 14 -6.00 -7.84 -5.85
C GLU A 14 -4.91 -8.43 -4.93
N CYS A 15 -4.72 -9.75 -5.01
CA CYS A 15 -3.72 -10.48 -4.26
C CYS A 15 -3.01 -11.45 -5.19
N TRP A 16 -1.69 -11.29 -5.33
CA TRP A 16 -0.89 -12.10 -6.22
C TRP A 16 0.41 -12.57 -5.56
N PRO A 17 0.88 -13.80 -5.87
CA PRO A 17 2.17 -14.27 -5.39
C PRO A 17 3.31 -13.62 -6.16
N ILE A 18 4.36 -13.18 -5.47
CA ILE A 18 5.64 -12.74 -6.03
C ILE A 18 6.75 -13.61 -5.49
N HIS A 19 7.26 -14.53 -6.33
CA HIS A 19 8.40 -15.40 -6.01
C HIS A 19 8.31 -16.02 -4.59
N ASP A 20 8.95 -15.40 -3.60
CA ASP A 20 9.04 -15.82 -2.20
C ASP A 20 8.02 -15.17 -1.25
N PHE A 21 7.26 -14.18 -1.70
CA PHE A 21 6.25 -13.46 -0.91
C PHE A 21 4.93 -13.29 -1.67
N TRP A 22 3.96 -12.65 -1.03
CA TRP A 22 2.66 -12.30 -1.58
C TRP A 22 2.51 -10.80 -1.55
N MET A 23 1.96 -10.24 -2.61
CA MET A 23 1.62 -8.83 -2.67
C MET A 23 0.10 -8.71 -2.68
N VAL A 24 -0.41 -7.88 -1.78
CA VAL A 24 -1.83 -7.61 -1.64
C VAL A 24 -2.03 -6.14 -1.84
N GLU A 25 -2.62 -5.79 -2.96
CA GLU A 25 -2.97 -4.43 -3.25
C GLU A 25 -4.29 -4.10 -2.59
N VAL A 26 -4.27 -3.06 -1.78
CA VAL A 26 -5.40 -2.63 -0.99
C VAL A 26 -5.60 -1.13 -1.14
N GLU A 27 -6.86 -0.74 -1.04
CA GLU A 27 -7.27 0.62 -0.79
C GLU A 27 -7.44 0.77 0.72
N VAL A 28 -6.85 1.82 1.28
CA VAL A 28 -6.91 2.16 2.70
C VAL A 28 -7.45 3.58 2.84
N MET A 29 -8.14 3.86 3.93
CA MET A 29 -8.59 5.20 4.29
C MET A 29 -7.74 5.71 5.45
N ALA A 30 -7.03 6.80 5.19
CA ALA A 30 -6.13 7.45 6.12
C ALA A 30 -6.52 8.93 6.23
N SER A 31 -6.81 9.42 7.43
CA SER A 31 -7.14 10.85 7.67
C SER A 31 -8.25 11.44 6.76
N GLY A 32 -9.18 10.60 6.27
CA GLY A 32 -10.28 11.02 5.39
C GLY A 32 -9.96 10.96 3.89
N GLU A 33 -8.77 10.53 3.51
CA GLU A 33 -8.36 10.30 2.13
C GLU A 33 -8.23 8.80 1.85
N TYR A 34 -8.53 8.39 0.62
CA TYR A 34 -8.32 7.01 0.17
C TYR A 34 -6.96 6.93 -0.51
N LEU A 35 -6.12 6.02 -0.03
CA LEU A 35 -4.80 5.74 -0.55
C LEU A 35 -4.75 4.29 -1.03
N ARG A 36 -4.10 4.07 -2.17
CA ARG A 36 -3.82 2.73 -2.67
C ARG A 36 -2.42 2.34 -2.28
N THR A 37 -2.26 1.17 -1.68
CA THR A 37 -0.97 0.70 -1.16
C THR A 37 -0.86 -0.82 -1.30
N ASP A 38 0.35 -1.29 -1.53
CA ASP A 38 0.71 -2.69 -1.56
C ASP A 38 1.21 -3.17 -0.20
N ILE A 39 0.64 -4.27 0.28
CA ILE A 39 1.08 -4.96 1.48
C ILE A 39 1.84 -6.21 1.05
N THR A 40 3.08 -6.32 1.53
CA THR A 40 3.88 -7.52 1.35
C THR A 40 3.63 -8.49 2.50
N ALA A 41 3.40 -9.76 2.17
CA ALA A 41 3.14 -10.82 3.12
C ALA A 41 4.05 -12.03 2.83
N SER A 42 4.71 -12.56 3.85
CA SER A 42 5.63 -13.69 3.66
C SER A 42 4.88 -14.99 3.34
N THR A 43 3.67 -15.15 3.84
CA THR A 43 2.86 -16.34 3.58
C THR A 43 1.52 -16.02 2.93
N LYS A 44 1.00 -16.98 2.14
CA LYS A 44 -0.35 -16.91 1.58
C LYS A 44 -1.43 -16.71 2.64
N ARG A 45 -1.21 -17.24 3.85
CA ARG A 45 -2.16 -17.14 4.96
C ARG A 45 -2.24 -15.70 5.45
N GLU A 46 -1.11 -15.03 5.59
CA GLU A 46 -1.06 -13.60 5.96
C GLU A 46 -1.68 -12.74 4.86
N ALA A 47 -1.34 -12.99 3.60
CA ALA A 47 -1.93 -12.28 2.47
C ALA A 47 -3.47 -12.39 2.43
N ARG A 48 -4.01 -13.56 2.79
CA ARG A 48 -5.47 -13.79 2.88
C ARG A 48 -6.11 -13.32 4.18
N ALA A 49 -5.31 -13.06 5.22
CA ALA A 49 -5.81 -12.51 6.46
C ALA A 49 -6.15 -11.01 6.32
N ILE A 50 -5.57 -10.35 5.31
CA ILE A 50 -5.89 -8.97 4.97
C ILE A 50 -7.33 -8.90 4.48
N GLN A 51 -8.17 -8.21 5.24
CA GLN A 51 -9.58 -8.02 4.96
C GLN A 51 -9.94 -6.55 5.10
N PRO A 52 -10.98 -6.08 4.39
CA PRO A 52 -11.51 -4.75 4.62
C PRO A 52 -11.99 -4.62 6.08
N GLY A 53 -11.60 -3.54 6.73
CA GLY A 53 -11.78 -3.25 8.15
C GLY A 53 -10.52 -3.45 8.99
N ASP A 54 -9.47 -4.04 8.43
CA ASP A 54 -8.18 -4.18 9.12
C ASP A 54 -7.47 -2.83 9.22
N THR A 55 -6.79 -2.57 10.33
CA THR A 55 -6.01 -1.33 10.51
C THR A 55 -4.54 -1.63 10.26
N VAL A 56 -3.99 -0.97 9.26
CA VAL A 56 -2.60 -1.11 8.82
C VAL A 56 -1.86 0.19 9.04
N ALA A 57 -0.67 0.11 9.61
CA ALA A 57 0.23 1.24 9.70
C ALA A 57 0.94 1.38 8.35
N ILE A 58 0.59 2.41 7.60
CA ILE A 58 1.30 2.72 6.35
C ILE A 58 2.46 3.64 6.71
N PRO A 59 3.71 3.24 6.44
CA PRO A 59 4.83 4.16 6.56
C PRO A 59 4.62 5.26 5.53
N VAL A 60 4.33 6.46 6.01
CA VAL A 60 4.41 7.67 5.21
C VAL A 60 5.90 7.89 5.00
N VAL A 61 6.43 7.30 3.93
CA VAL A 61 7.57 7.89 3.28
C VAL A 61 7.08 9.26 2.85
N SER A 62 7.41 10.29 3.64
CA SER A 62 7.30 11.66 3.16
C SER A 62 8.07 11.66 1.85
N LEU A 63 7.33 11.68 0.74
CA LEU A 63 7.88 11.96 -0.57
C LEU A 63 8.26 13.44 -0.58
N ASP A 64 9.21 13.80 0.27
CA ASP A 64 10.07 14.98 0.12
C ASP A 64 11.13 14.60 -0.94
N GLY A 65 10.65 14.04 -2.04
CA GLY A 65 11.39 13.17 -2.94
C GLY A 65 10.55 12.92 -4.18
N ASP A 66 10.26 14.01 -4.87
CA ASP A 66 10.29 14.05 -6.33
C ASP A 66 9.43 12.98 -7.05
N PHE A 67 8.11 13.05 -6.87
CA PHE A 67 7.20 12.77 -8.00
C PHE A 67 7.03 14.07 -8.80
N ALA A 68 8.15 14.64 -9.26
CA ALA A 68 8.14 15.62 -10.32
C ALA A 68 8.14 14.86 -11.65
N ASP A 69 7.09 15.07 -12.43
CA ASP A 69 7.02 14.87 -13.88
C ASP A 69 7.76 13.66 -14.48
N GLU A 70 7.01 12.61 -14.82
CA GLU A 70 7.33 11.81 -16.02
C GLU A 70 6.97 12.60 -17.30
N ASP A 71 7.41 13.85 -17.41
CA ASP A 71 7.25 14.71 -18.60
C ASP A 71 8.63 15.02 -19.19
N GLU A 72 9.35 13.97 -19.59
CA GLU A 72 10.43 14.11 -20.57
C GLU A 72 10.57 12.84 -21.44
N LEU A 73 9.68 12.71 -22.43
CA LEU A 73 10.00 11.97 -23.66
C LEU A 73 10.59 12.97 -24.68
N PRO A 74 11.93 13.07 -24.84
CA PRO A 74 12.51 13.83 -25.93
C PRO A 74 12.40 13.04 -27.25
N PHE A 75 11.54 13.57 -28.13
CA PHE A 75 11.48 13.54 -29.62
C PHE A 75 11.79 12.24 -30.37
#